data_AF-A0A7J8K813-F1
#
_entry.id   AF-A0A7J8K813-F1
#
_cell.length_a   1.000
_cell.length_b   1.000
_cell.length_c   1.000
_cell.angle_alpha   90.00
_cell.angle_beta   90.00
_cell.angle_gamma   90.00
#
_symmetry.space_group_name_H-M   'P 1'
#
loop_
_entity.id
_entity.type
_entity.pdbx_description
1 polymer ?
#
loop_
_entity_poly.entity_id
_entity_poly.type
_entity_poly.pdbx_seq_one_letter_code
_entity_poly.pdbx_strand_id
1 'polypeptide(L)'
;MICKLGFEVRGSHDINSIVTPNGEVCWKTLTDCVICAESAQGLDYWGSVRLLGPVCEAIHSHLSHLPRGQLEMQFTQWLQWTSSPELFAEIFDALESLQSPAISLSLMKLTSCLERSLGDVFLLIGKECPFLLRDLLASEELAQVFGQSVMNVLEVFVGSPRGLNLRNVLWHGFAAPHEVPAKYCSAMVLLTAGLGQLLKRYLRHAERALPRRPPLALTRVGDLSVFPGVTHEVLSVLEELTKKSTFILRIMLPYWELALIKFKSTRLCRKCGLSARRSKC
;
A
#
# COMPACT_ATOMS: atom_id res chain seq x y z
N MET A 1 -1.79 18.27 -10.88
CA MET A 1 -1.50 17.44 -9.70
C MET A 1 -2.43 16.24 -9.72
N ILE A 2 -1.94 15.11 -10.23
CA ILE A 2 -2.71 13.86 -10.40
C ILE A 2 -3.32 13.39 -9.06
N CYS A 3 -2.68 13.72 -7.94
CA CYS A 3 -2.99 13.15 -6.64
C CYS A 3 -3.78 14.08 -5.70
N LYS A 4 -4.30 15.23 -6.16
CA LYS A 4 -5.31 16.01 -5.40
C LYS A 4 -6.75 15.64 -5.76
N LEU A 5 -6.92 14.75 -6.73
CA LEU A 5 -8.22 14.38 -7.26
C LEU A 5 -9.12 13.77 -6.19
N GLY A 6 -10.32 14.30 -6.07
CA GLY A 6 -11.32 13.89 -5.08
C GLY A 6 -11.21 14.58 -3.73
N PHE A 7 -10.11 15.29 -3.45
CA PHE A 7 -10.04 16.19 -2.30
C PHE A 7 -10.47 17.63 -2.62
N GLU A 8 -11.00 17.87 -3.83
CA GLU A 8 -11.58 19.17 -4.18
C GLU A 8 -12.95 19.37 -3.52
N VAL A 9 -13.67 18.28 -3.27
CA VAL A 9 -14.98 18.29 -2.63
C VAL A 9 -14.79 18.35 -1.11
N ARG A 10 -15.31 19.40 -0.47
CA ARG A 10 -15.39 19.47 0.99
C ARG A 10 -16.64 18.72 1.45
N GLY A 11 -16.48 17.44 1.74
CA GLY A 11 -17.47 16.62 2.45
C GLY A 11 -16.94 16.22 3.82
N SER A 12 -17.83 16.06 4.80
CA SER A 12 -17.49 15.44 6.09
C SER A 12 -18.26 14.12 6.18
N HIS A 13 -17.52 13.02 6.25
CA HIS A 13 -18.09 11.73 6.64
C HIS A 13 -17.85 11.53 8.12
N ASP A 14 -18.89 11.11 8.85
CA ASP A 14 -18.72 10.60 10.20
C ASP A 14 -17.91 9.30 10.13
N ILE A 15 -16.79 9.23 10.85
CA ILE A 15 -15.96 8.04 10.92
C ILE A 15 -16.76 6.82 11.39
N ASN A 16 -17.78 6.99 12.25
CA ASN A 16 -18.61 5.89 12.73
C ASN A 16 -19.43 5.24 11.61
N SER A 17 -19.63 5.94 10.49
CA SER A 17 -20.26 5.36 9.29
C SER A 17 -19.28 4.52 8.46
N ILE A 18 -17.96 4.67 8.66
CA ILE A 18 -16.91 4.01 7.87
C ILE A 18 -16.25 2.88 8.66
N VAL A 19 -15.99 3.09 9.95
CA VAL A 19 -15.33 2.13 10.83
C VAL A 19 -16.09 2.05 12.15
N THR A 20 -16.41 0.84 12.59
CA THR A 20 -17.02 0.64 13.91
C THR A 20 -16.00 0.86 15.03
N PRO A 21 -16.43 1.08 16.29
CA PRO A 21 -15.49 1.21 17.41
C PRO A 21 -14.52 0.03 17.57
N ASN A 22 -14.91 -1.16 17.08
CA ASN A 22 -14.08 -2.38 17.12
C ASN A 22 -13.13 -2.51 15.91
N GLY A 23 -13.09 -1.51 15.02
CA GLY A 23 -12.24 -1.52 13.82
C GLY A 23 -12.81 -2.30 12.64
N GLU A 24 -14.08 -2.68 12.66
CA GLU A 24 -14.71 -3.30 11.49
C GLU A 24 -15.04 -2.26 10.43
N VAL A 25 -14.70 -2.55 9.17
CA VAL A 25 -14.95 -1.67 8.04
C VAL A 25 -16.40 -1.81 7.58
N CYS A 26 -17.12 -0.69 7.56
CA CYS A 26 -18.45 -0.60 6.97
C CYS A 26 -18.32 -0.42 5.46
N TRP A 27 -18.26 -1.55 4.74
CA TRP A 27 -18.12 -1.56 3.27
C TRP A 27 -19.24 -0.81 2.55
N LYS A 28 -20.46 -0.81 3.09
CA LYS A 28 -21.61 -0.12 2.46
C LYS A 28 -21.30 1.35 2.18
N THR A 29 -20.75 2.08 3.16
CA THR A 29 -20.39 3.49 3.01
C THR A 29 -19.34 3.72 1.92
N LEU A 30 -18.38 2.81 1.77
CA LEU A 30 -17.36 2.87 0.72
C LEU A 30 -17.95 2.53 -0.66
N THR A 31 -18.80 1.50 -0.74
CA THR A 31 -19.39 1.07 -2.01
C THR A 31 -20.44 2.02 -2.53
N ASP A 32 -21.18 2.70 -1.64
CA ASP A 32 -22.16 3.73 -2.01
C ASP A 32 -21.50 4.97 -2.63
N CYS A 33 -20.17 5.13 -2.45
CA CYS A 33 -19.38 6.17 -3.11
C CYS A 33 -18.88 5.77 -4.51
N VAL A 34 -19.13 4.54 -4.97
CA VAL A 34 -18.70 4.07 -6.30
C VAL A 34 -19.87 4.12 -7.27
N ILE A 35 -19.70 4.87 -8.35
CA ILE A 35 -20.73 5.12 -9.35
C ILE A 35 -20.54 4.19 -10.56
N CYS A 36 -21.58 3.50 -10.96
CA CYS A 36 -21.63 2.79 -12.24
C CYS A 36 -21.84 3.79 -13.39
N ALA A 37 -21.12 3.61 -14.50
CA ALA A 37 -21.28 4.47 -15.67
C ALA A 37 -22.69 4.31 -16.28
N GLU A 38 -23.21 5.38 -16.88
CA GLU A 38 -24.54 5.42 -17.52
C GLU A 38 -24.66 4.42 -18.69
N SER A 39 -23.57 4.21 -19.42
CA SER A 39 -23.43 3.05 -20.31
C SER A 39 -23.04 1.83 -19.47
N ALA A 40 -23.77 0.71 -19.60
CA ALA A 40 -23.62 -0.54 -18.83
C ALA A 40 -22.24 -1.25 -18.90
N GLN A 41 -21.15 -0.55 -19.23
CA GLN A 41 -19.79 -1.06 -19.42
C GLN A 41 -18.77 -0.33 -18.54
N GLY A 42 -18.99 -0.36 -17.21
CA GLY A 42 -17.95 -0.05 -16.23
C GLY A 42 -18.32 1.00 -15.20
N LEU A 43 -17.29 1.55 -14.54
CA LEU A 43 -17.42 2.53 -13.47
C LEU A 43 -17.22 3.96 -13.99
N ASP A 44 -17.97 4.91 -13.43
CA ASP A 44 -17.57 6.31 -13.46
C ASP A 44 -16.45 6.51 -12.44
N TYR A 45 -15.22 6.24 -12.87
CA TYR A 45 -14.05 6.36 -12.01
C TYR A 45 -13.87 7.78 -11.47
N TRP A 46 -14.17 8.80 -12.26
CA TRP A 46 -13.91 10.17 -11.86
C TRP A 46 -14.92 10.67 -10.83
N GLY A 47 -16.21 10.37 -11.04
CA GLY A 47 -17.24 10.58 -10.02
C GLY A 47 -16.95 9.78 -8.74
N SER A 48 -16.53 8.52 -8.89
CA SER A 48 -16.21 7.66 -7.74
C SER A 48 -15.03 8.19 -6.92
N VAL A 49 -13.94 8.62 -7.56
CA VAL A 49 -12.79 9.22 -6.85
C VAL A 49 -13.23 10.47 -6.08
N ARG A 50 -14.12 11.27 -6.66
CA ARG A 50 -14.64 12.48 -6.00
C ARG A 50 -15.45 12.21 -4.76
N LEU A 51 -16.26 11.15 -4.76
CA LEU A 51 -17.03 10.74 -3.59
C LEU A 51 -16.16 10.04 -2.54
N LEU A 52 -15.16 9.27 -2.97
CA LEU A 52 -14.23 8.58 -2.06
C LEU A 52 -13.21 9.49 -1.40
N GLY A 53 -12.94 10.68 -1.95
CA GLY A 53 -11.96 11.61 -1.37
C GLY A 53 -12.30 12.07 0.05
N PRO A 54 -13.50 12.59 0.34
CA PRO A 54 -13.95 12.89 1.70
C PRO A 54 -13.91 11.70 2.66
N VAL A 55 -14.16 10.48 2.15
CA VAL A 55 -14.02 9.25 2.94
C VAL A 55 -12.56 9.00 3.32
N CYS A 56 -11.63 9.17 2.37
CA CYS A 56 -10.19 9.06 2.64
C CYS A 56 -9.71 10.09 3.68
N GLU A 57 -10.25 11.32 3.65
CA GLU A 57 -9.97 12.35 4.64
C GLU A 57 -10.39 11.93 6.05
N ALA A 58 -11.63 11.43 6.18
CA ALA A 58 -12.18 10.98 7.46
C ALA A 58 -11.37 9.80 8.02
N ILE A 59 -11.01 8.83 7.18
CA ILE A 59 -10.15 7.70 7.56
C ILE A 59 -8.79 8.18 8.03
N HIS A 60 -8.14 9.06 7.26
CA HIS A 60 -6.83 9.58 7.62
C HIS A 60 -6.87 10.33 8.95
N SER A 61 -7.84 11.24 9.09
CA SER A 61 -8.04 11.99 10.33
C SER A 61 -8.23 11.04 11.52
N HIS A 62 -9.05 10.00 11.38
CA HIS A 62 -9.23 9.01 12.44
C HIS A 62 -7.93 8.28 12.79
N LEU A 63 -7.23 7.71 11.80
CA LEU A 63 -6.00 6.96 12.05
C LEU A 63 -4.89 7.84 12.67
N SER A 64 -4.80 9.10 12.28
CA SER A 64 -3.82 10.05 12.83
C SER A 64 -4.09 10.43 14.30
N HIS A 65 -5.32 10.28 14.79
CA HIS A 65 -5.65 10.54 16.19
C HIS A 65 -5.51 9.29 17.08
N LEU A 66 -5.38 8.09 16.50
CA LEU A 66 -5.18 6.86 17.26
C LEU A 66 -3.73 6.77 17.74
N PRO A 67 -3.47 6.51 19.04
CA PRO A 67 -2.15 6.14 19.50
C PRO A 67 -1.67 4.88 18.80
N ARG A 68 -0.35 4.81 18.53
CA ARG A 68 0.27 3.67 17.83
C ARG A 68 -0.16 2.30 18.37
N GLY A 69 -0.10 2.12 19.70
CA GLY A 69 -0.48 0.85 20.33
C GLY A 69 -1.95 0.46 20.10
N GLN A 70 -2.85 1.45 20.00
CA GLN A 70 -4.26 1.20 19.70
C GLN A 70 -4.44 0.81 18.23
N LEU A 71 -3.74 1.50 17.32
CA LEU A 71 -3.78 1.21 15.89
C LEU A 71 -3.28 -0.21 15.60
N GLU A 72 -2.14 -0.59 16.18
CA GLU A 72 -1.60 -1.95 16.07
C GLU A 72 -2.55 -2.98 16.67
N MET A 73 -3.10 -2.74 17.87
CA MET A 73 -4.06 -3.66 18.50
C MET A 73 -5.32 -3.86 17.65
N GLN A 74 -5.84 -2.78 17.07
CA GLN A 74 -7.11 -2.80 16.32
C GLN A 74 -6.96 -3.46 14.95
N PHE A 75 -5.86 -3.20 14.22
CA PHE A 75 -5.72 -3.62 12.82
C PHE A 75 -4.80 -4.82 12.57
N THR A 76 -3.85 -5.15 13.46
CA THR A 76 -2.87 -6.24 13.21
C THR A 76 -3.55 -7.56 12.86
N GLN A 77 -4.60 -7.94 13.61
CA GLN A 77 -5.36 -9.17 13.35
C GLN A 77 -6.12 -9.16 12.01
N TRP A 78 -6.35 -7.99 11.42
CA TRP A 78 -7.03 -7.85 10.13
C TRP A 78 -6.04 -7.72 8.97
N LEU A 79 -4.75 -7.53 9.26
CA LEU A 79 -3.69 -7.37 8.27
C LEU A 79 -2.83 -8.63 8.12
N GLN A 80 -2.85 -9.53 9.10
CA GLN A 80 -2.10 -10.80 9.10
C GLN A 80 -2.32 -11.70 7.85
N TRP A 81 -3.44 -11.55 7.14
CA TRP A 81 -3.69 -12.30 5.91
C TRP A 81 -2.73 -11.95 4.78
N THR A 82 -2.00 -10.83 4.85
CA THR A 82 -0.96 -10.50 3.87
C THR A 82 0.40 -11.13 4.18
N SER A 83 0.58 -11.69 5.38
CA SER A 83 1.87 -12.22 5.85
C SER A 83 3.03 -11.21 5.76
N SER A 84 2.74 -9.93 5.99
CA SER A 84 3.75 -8.84 5.97
C SER A 84 3.58 -7.87 7.15
N PRO A 85 3.72 -8.32 8.41
CA PRO A 85 3.52 -7.46 9.58
C PRO A 85 4.53 -6.30 9.66
N GLU A 86 5.78 -6.51 9.24
CA GLU A 86 6.82 -5.48 9.27
C GLU A 86 6.49 -4.31 8.34
N LEU A 87 5.83 -4.59 7.21
CA LEU A 87 5.39 -3.56 6.28
C LEU A 87 4.39 -2.60 6.95
N PHE A 88 3.45 -3.12 7.74
CA PHE A 88 2.47 -2.25 8.40
C PHE A 88 3.08 -1.43 9.53
N ALA A 89 4.05 -1.98 10.27
CA ALA A 89 4.83 -1.19 11.22
C ALA A 89 5.54 0.00 10.51
N GLU A 90 6.18 -0.25 9.36
CA GLU A 90 6.80 0.81 8.56
C GLU A 90 5.78 1.83 8.02
N ILE A 91 4.59 1.38 7.62
CA ILE A 91 3.51 2.26 7.17
C ILE A 91 3.05 3.17 8.31
N PHE A 92 2.90 2.64 9.54
CA PHE A 92 2.49 3.44 10.69
C PHE A 92 3.54 4.47 11.08
N ASP A 93 4.83 4.10 11.06
CA ASP A 93 5.94 5.05 11.24
C ASP A 93 5.91 6.17 10.18
N ALA A 94 5.60 5.83 8.93
CA ALA A 94 5.51 6.79 7.83
C ALA A 94 4.31 7.74 7.99
N LEU A 95 3.16 7.24 8.44
CA LEU A 95 1.96 8.03 8.70
C LEU A 95 2.12 8.94 9.93
N GLU A 96 2.87 8.50 10.95
CA GLU A 96 3.17 9.31 12.14
C GLU A 96 4.18 10.43 11.81
N SER A 97 5.25 10.10 11.08
CA SER A 97 6.31 11.07 10.72
C SER A 97 5.89 12.09 9.65
N LEU A 98 4.82 11.80 8.91
CA LEU A 98 4.29 12.60 7.79
C LEU A 98 5.33 12.94 6.70
N GLN A 99 6.43 12.18 6.64
CA GLN A 99 7.46 12.37 5.63
C GLN A 99 6.94 11.88 4.28
N SER A 100 6.71 12.80 3.34
CA SER A 100 6.09 12.47 2.04
C SER A 100 6.80 11.34 1.28
N PRO A 101 8.15 11.27 1.23
CA PRO A 101 8.83 10.14 0.58
C PRO A 101 8.58 8.81 1.28
N ALA A 102 8.52 8.80 2.61
CA ALA A 102 8.21 7.59 3.37
C ALA A 102 6.78 7.12 3.11
N ILE A 103 5.81 8.03 3.13
CA ILE A 103 4.39 7.75 2.84
C ILE A 103 4.23 7.14 1.44
N SER A 104 4.81 7.76 0.42
CA SER A 104 4.66 7.29 -0.96
C SER A 104 5.33 5.94 -1.19
N LEU A 105 6.50 5.70 -0.59
CA LEU A 105 7.15 4.38 -0.63
C LEU A 105 6.33 3.33 0.13
N SER A 106 5.78 3.68 1.29
CA SER A 106 4.90 2.83 2.08
C SER A 106 3.63 2.44 1.31
N LEU A 107 2.99 3.40 0.63
CA LEU A 107 1.85 3.15 -0.24
C LEU A 107 2.24 2.26 -1.45
N MET A 108 3.39 2.50 -2.07
CA MET A 108 3.89 1.66 -3.16
C MET A 108 4.06 0.20 -2.69
N LYS A 109 4.77 -0.03 -1.58
CA LYS A 109 4.94 -1.35 -0.98
C LYS A 109 3.60 -2.01 -0.62
N LEU A 110 2.66 -1.23 -0.07
CA LEU A 110 1.33 -1.70 0.26
C LEU A 110 0.57 -2.19 -0.99
N THR A 111 0.60 -1.45 -2.09
CA THR A 111 -0.07 -1.90 -3.33
C THR A 111 0.54 -3.19 -3.89
N SER A 112 1.87 -3.36 -3.82
CA SER A 112 2.53 -4.62 -4.22
C SER A 112 2.20 -5.78 -3.27
N CYS A 113 2.17 -5.53 -1.96
CA CYS A 113 1.78 -6.52 -0.96
C CYS A 113 0.33 -6.97 -1.15
N LEU A 114 -0.57 -6.02 -1.44
CA LEU A 114 -1.97 -6.29 -1.71
C LEU A 114 -2.15 -7.11 -3.00
N GLU A 115 -1.51 -6.72 -4.11
CA GLU A 115 -1.51 -7.48 -5.36
C GLU A 115 -1.07 -8.95 -5.12
N ARG A 116 0.01 -9.12 -4.35
CA ARG A 116 0.53 -10.44 -3.99
C ARG A 116 -0.43 -11.26 -3.11
N SER A 117 -1.13 -10.61 -2.19
CA SER A 117 -2.05 -11.26 -1.26
C SER A 117 -3.39 -11.57 -1.91
N LEU A 118 -3.90 -10.70 -2.79
CA LEU A 118 -5.10 -10.96 -3.60
C LEU A 118 -4.91 -12.16 -4.52
N GLY A 119 -3.74 -12.34 -5.13
CA GLY A 119 -3.51 -13.54 -5.93
C GLY A 119 -3.35 -14.83 -5.10
N ASP A 120 -3.08 -14.74 -3.79
CA ASP A 120 -3.23 -15.91 -2.89
C ASP A 120 -4.72 -16.22 -2.69
N VAL A 121 -5.55 -15.20 -2.47
CA VAL A 121 -7.00 -15.35 -2.33
C VAL A 121 -7.64 -15.90 -3.60
N PHE A 122 -7.19 -15.44 -4.78
CA PHE A 122 -7.67 -15.92 -6.08
C PHE A 122 -7.56 -17.45 -6.19
N LEU A 123 -6.48 -18.04 -5.70
CA LEU A 123 -6.24 -19.49 -5.75
C LEU A 123 -7.15 -20.31 -4.81
N LEU A 124 -8.01 -19.66 -4.02
CA LEU A 124 -9.12 -20.37 -3.38
C LEU A 124 -10.08 -20.93 -4.43
N ILE A 125 -10.30 -20.22 -5.53
CA ILE A 125 -11.30 -20.63 -6.54
C ILE A 125 -10.61 -20.94 -7.87
N GLY A 126 -9.75 -20.03 -8.33
CA GLY A 126 -9.05 -20.14 -9.61
C GLY A 126 -7.82 -21.05 -9.55
N LYS A 127 -7.28 -21.33 -10.74
CA LYS A 127 -6.09 -22.20 -10.92
C LYS A 127 -4.84 -21.41 -11.30
N GLU A 128 -4.98 -20.47 -12.24
CA GLU A 128 -3.88 -19.63 -12.72
C GLU A 128 -4.19 -18.16 -12.43
N CYS A 129 -3.42 -17.58 -11.51
CA CYS A 129 -3.60 -16.17 -11.13
C CYS A 129 -3.28 -15.24 -12.31
N PRO A 130 -4.16 -14.28 -12.65
CA PRO A 130 -3.86 -13.26 -13.64
C PRO A 130 -2.55 -12.52 -13.33
N PHE A 131 -1.81 -12.18 -14.39
CA PHE A 131 -0.52 -11.50 -14.26
C PHE A 131 -0.68 -10.01 -13.95
N LEU A 132 -1.72 -9.36 -14.49
CA LEU A 132 -1.97 -7.93 -14.30
C LEU A 132 -2.91 -7.71 -13.12
N LEU A 133 -2.57 -6.77 -12.23
CA LEU A 133 -3.41 -6.39 -11.09
C LEU A 133 -4.84 -6.00 -11.53
N ARG A 134 -4.99 -5.25 -12.63
CA ARG A 134 -6.30 -4.87 -13.15
C ARG A 134 -7.17 -6.10 -13.47
N ASP A 135 -6.59 -7.10 -14.11
CA ASP A 135 -7.31 -8.30 -14.54
C ASP A 135 -7.61 -9.19 -13.32
N LEU A 136 -6.70 -9.21 -12.33
CA LEU A 136 -6.95 -9.84 -11.03
C LEU A 136 -8.13 -9.18 -10.30
N LEU A 137 -8.20 -7.84 -10.26
CA LEU A 137 -9.30 -7.12 -9.60
C LEU A 137 -10.64 -7.30 -10.31
N ALA A 138 -10.62 -7.49 -11.63
CA ALA A 138 -11.82 -7.74 -12.45
C ALA A 138 -12.27 -9.21 -12.43
N SER A 139 -11.58 -10.09 -11.69
CA SER A 139 -11.88 -11.53 -11.69
C SER A 139 -13.13 -11.89 -10.89
N GLU A 140 -13.91 -12.85 -11.41
CA GLU A 140 -15.08 -13.39 -10.73
C GLU A 140 -14.69 -14.12 -9.45
N GLU A 141 -13.49 -14.72 -9.40
CA GLU A 141 -12.97 -15.42 -8.23
C GLU A 141 -12.82 -14.48 -7.02
N LEU A 142 -12.24 -13.29 -7.22
CA LEU A 142 -12.15 -12.32 -6.14
C LEU A 142 -13.52 -11.70 -5.81
N ALA A 143 -14.36 -11.47 -6.81
CA ALA A 143 -15.73 -10.99 -6.60
C ALA A 143 -16.57 -11.99 -5.80
N GLN A 144 -16.37 -13.30 -5.95
CA GLN A 144 -17.04 -14.33 -5.17
C GLN A 144 -16.61 -14.32 -3.69
N VAL A 145 -15.35 -13.99 -3.39
CA VAL A 145 -14.83 -13.94 -2.01
C VAL A 145 -15.18 -12.62 -1.32
N PHE A 146 -14.99 -11.49 -2.01
CA PHE A 146 -15.09 -10.15 -1.42
C PHE A 146 -16.37 -9.40 -1.78
N GLY A 147 -17.07 -9.81 -2.83
CA GLY A 147 -18.20 -9.10 -3.41
C GLY A 147 -17.76 -8.11 -4.50
N GLN A 148 -18.54 -8.04 -5.59
CA GLN A 148 -18.23 -7.18 -6.73
C GLN A 148 -18.09 -5.70 -6.34
N SER A 149 -18.97 -5.18 -5.48
CA SER A 149 -18.92 -3.77 -5.07
C SER A 149 -17.62 -3.42 -4.33
N VAL A 150 -17.09 -4.36 -3.53
CA VAL A 150 -15.79 -4.19 -2.84
C VAL A 150 -14.63 -4.18 -3.85
N MET A 151 -14.68 -5.07 -4.84
CA MET A 151 -13.68 -5.10 -5.91
C MET A 151 -13.70 -3.82 -6.74
N ASN A 152 -14.88 -3.26 -7.02
CA ASN A 152 -15.03 -1.98 -7.72
C ASN A 152 -14.36 -0.82 -6.96
N VAL A 153 -14.44 -0.80 -5.61
CA VAL A 153 -13.72 0.19 -4.79
C VAL A 153 -12.21 0.07 -5.04
N LEU A 154 -11.64 -1.13 -4.95
CA LEU A 154 -10.21 -1.35 -5.21
C LEU A 154 -9.80 -0.95 -6.63
N GLU A 155 -10.65 -1.24 -7.61
CA GLU A 155 -10.40 -0.89 -9.00
C GLU A 155 -10.23 0.62 -9.21
N VAL A 156 -11.03 1.43 -8.50
CA VAL A 156 -10.93 2.90 -8.49
C VAL A 156 -9.59 3.38 -7.93
N PHE A 157 -9.08 2.74 -6.88
CA PHE A 157 -7.80 3.12 -6.24
C PHE A 157 -6.56 2.64 -7.01
N VAL A 158 -6.51 1.37 -7.41
CA VAL A 158 -5.25 0.72 -7.83
C VAL A 158 -5.33 -0.05 -9.16
N GLY A 159 -6.53 -0.26 -9.72
CA GLY A 159 -6.72 -1.13 -10.88
C GLY A 159 -6.67 -0.42 -12.23
N SER A 160 -7.61 0.49 -12.47
CA SER A 160 -7.83 1.06 -13.81
C SER A 160 -7.01 2.32 -14.05
N PRO A 161 -6.41 2.51 -15.25
CA PRO A 161 -5.78 3.78 -15.63
C PRO A 161 -6.77 4.95 -15.74
N ARG A 162 -8.07 4.68 -15.75
CA ARG A 162 -9.14 5.70 -15.70
C ARG A 162 -9.47 6.14 -14.27
N GLY A 163 -9.05 5.37 -13.25
CA GLY A 163 -9.11 5.73 -11.83
C GLY A 163 -7.83 6.39 -11.33
N LEU A 164 -7.57 6.29 -10.03
CA LEU A 164 -6.34 6.85 -9.44
C LEU A 164 -5.09 6.09 -9.92
N ASN A 165 -5.22 4.78 -10.13
CA ASN A 165 -4.14 3.90 -10.57
C ASN A 165 -2.87 4.07 -9.71
N LEU A 166 -3.04 4.15 -8.39
CA LEU A 166 -1.97 4.51 -7.44
C LEU A 166 -0.73 3.62 -7.59
N ARG A 167 -0.94 2.32 -7.85
CA ARG A 167 0.12 1.35 -8.11
C ARG A 167 1.05 1.82 -9.23
N ASN A 168 0.51 2.19 -10.40
CA ASN A 168 1.32 2.59 -11.55
C ASN A 168 1.87 4.02 -11.41
N VAL A 169 1.09 4.95 -10.85
CA VAL A 169 1.54 6.32 -10.60
C VAL A 169 2.79 6.34 -9.71
N LEU A 170 2.80 5.53 -8.66
CA LEU A 170 3.93 5.42 -7.74
C LEU A 170 5.10 4.63 -8.35
N TRP A 171 4.81 3.47 -8.92
CA TRP A 171 5.85 2.58 -9.46
C TRP A 171 6.65 3.22 -10.60
N HIS A 172 5.98 3.94 -11.49
CA HIS A 172 6.64 4.60 -12.63
C HIS A 172 7.22 5.99 -12.28
N GLY A 173 7.03 6.47 -11.05
CA GLY A 173 7.55 7.78 -10.63
C GLY A 173 6.84 8.96 -11.29
N PHE A 174 5.55 8.84 -11.62
CA PHE A 174 4.78 9.93 -12.21
C PHE A 174 4.43 11.03 -11.21
N ALA A 175 4.48 10.75 -9.91
CA ALA A 175 4.19 11.71 -8.85
C ALA A 175 5.41 11.96 -7.97
N ALA A 176 5.69 13.24 -7.71
CA ALA A 176 6.63 13.62 -6.66
C ALA A 176 6.07 13.18 -5.29
N PRO A 177 6.93 12.93 -4.29
CA PRO A 177 6.48 12.52 -2.96
C PRO A 177 5.40 13.40 -2.35
N HIS A 178 5.58 14.73 -2.43
CA HIS A 178 4.65 15.71 -1.85
C HIS A 178 3.34 15.85 -2.62
N GLU A 179 3.27 15.31 -3.84
CA GLU A 179 2.03 15.32 -4.61
C GLU A 179 1.07 14.24 -4.12
N VAL A 180 1.56 13.16 -3.51
CA VAL A 180 0.77 12.01 -3.04
C VAL A 180 0.24 12.27 -1.61
N PRO A 181 -1.08 12.43 -1.42
CA PRO A 181 -1.63 12.64 -0.08
C PRO A 181 -1.53 11.39 0.79
N ALA A 182 -1.15 11.59 2.05
CA ALA A 182 -1.14 10.55 3.09
C ALA A 182 -2.50 9.84 3.25
N LYS A 183 -3.58 10.53 2.91
CA LYS A 183 -4.96 10.05 2.97
C LYS A 183 -5.19 8.79 2.16
N TYR A 184 -4.56 8.67 1.00
CA TYR A 184 -4.64 7.44 0.21
C TYR A 184 -3.91 6.28 0.88
N CYS A 185 -2.79 6.54 1.57
CA CYS A 185 -2.09 5.51 2.34
C CYS A 185 -2.94 5.01 3.50
N SER A 186 -3.52 5.93 4.28
CA SER A 186 -4.47 5.60 5.35
C SER A 186 -5.69 4.81 4.84
N ALA A 187 -6.30 5.24 3.73
CA ALA A 187 -7.42 4.53 3.12
C ALA A 187 -7.02 3.12 2.67
N MET A 188 -5.88 2.95 1.99
CA MET A 188 -5.42 1.64 1.55
C MET A 188 -5.11 0.68 2.70
N VAL A 189 -4.59 1.17 3.83
CA VAL A 189 -4.43 0.37 5.06
C VAL A 189 -5.78 -0.15 5.52
N LEU A 190 -6.77 0.75 5.63
CA LEU A 190 -8.10 0.38 6.10
C LEU A 190 -8.80 -0.61 5.15
N LEU A 191 -8.73 -0.38 3.84
CA LEU A 191 -9.26 -1.29 2.83
C LEU A 191 -8.60 -2.67 2.94
N THR A 192 -7.28 -2.73 3.14
CA THR A 192 -6.55 -3.99 3.34
C THR A 192 -7.00 -4.74 4.59
N ALA A 193 -7.25 -4.02 5.69
CA ALA A 193 -7.83 -4.61 6.90
C ALA A 193 -9.27 -5.10 6.68
N GLY A 194 -10.10 -4.31 6.00
CA GLY A 194 -11.48 -4.65 5.66
C GLY A 194 -11.58 -5.90 4.78
N LEU A 195 -10.64 -6.09 3.84
CA LEU A 195 -10.54 -7.31 3.05
C LEU A 195 -10.18 -8.50 3.93
N GLY A 196 -9.26 -8.34 4.88
CA GLY A 196 -8.94 -9.38 5.86
C GLY A 196 -10.14 -9.81 6.72
N GLN A 197 -11.02 -8.88 7.06
CA GLN A 197 -12.28 -9.16 7.77
C GLN A 197 -13.23 -10.00 6.92
N LEU A 198 -13.43 -9.63 5.66
CA LEU A 198 -14.27 -10.39 4.71
C LEU A 198 -13.69 -11.78 4.45
N LEU A 199 -12.38 -11.87 4.21
CA LEU A 199 -11.69 -13.13 3.97
C LEU A 199 -11.82 -14.08 5.15
N LYS A 200 -11.66 -13.58 6.39
CA LYS A 200 -11.84 -14.41 7.60
C LYS A 200 -13.25 -15.00 7.69
N ARG A 201 -14.28 -14.23 7.31
CA ARG A 201 -15.67 -14.70 7.27
C ARG A 201 -15.85 -15.77 6.19
N TYR A 202 -15.31 -15.53 4.99
CA TYR A 202 -15.37 -16.48 3.88
C TYR A 202 -14.68 -17.81 4.22
N LEU A 203 -13.43 -17.78 4.71
CA LEU A 203 -12.66 -18.98 5.04
C LEU A 203 -13.32 -19.82 6.14
N ARG A 204 -13.96 -19.16 7.12
CA ARG A 204 -14.74 -19.84 8.17
C ARG A 204 -15.95 -20.58 7.60
N HIS A 205 -16.64 -19.97 6.64
CA HIS A 205 -17.81 -20.58 6.01
C HIS A 205 -17.43 -21.70 5.03
N ALA A 206 -16.35 -21.49 4.27
CA ALA A 206 -15.88 -22.45 3.27
C ALA A 206 -15.06 -23.61 3.87
N GLU A 207 -14.70 -23.55 5.16
CA GLU A 207 -13.82 -24.52 5.85
C GLU A 207 -12.48 -24.74 5.12
N ARG A 208 -11.86 -23.66 4.64
CA ARG A 208 -10.63 -23.71 3.85
C ARG A 208 -9.51 -22.88 4.47
N ALA A 209 -8.28 -23.33 4.23
CA ALA A 209 -7.08 -22.53 4.48
C ALA A 209 -6.76 -21.67 3.25
N LEU A 210 -6.22 -20.47 3.48
CA LEU A 210 -5.73 -19.60 2.42
C LEU A 210 -4.48 -20.23 1.78
N PRO A 211 -4.49 -20.58 0.49
CA PRO A 211 -3.29 -21.05 -0.19
C PRO A 211 -2.25 -19.92 -0.26
N ARG A 212 -0.98 -20.29 -0.14
CA ARG A 212 0.14 -19.35 -0.25
C ARG A 212 0.98 -19.72 -1.44
N ARG A 213 1.08 -18.83 -2.42
CA ARG A 213 2.10 -18.97 -3.46
C ARG A 213 3.48 -18.87 -2.78
N PRO A 214 4.51 -19.61 -3.21
CA PRO A 214 5.84 -19.44 -2.65
C PRO A 214 6.38 -18.04 -2.97
N PRO A 215 7.18 -17.43 -2.08
CA PRO A 215 7.97 -16.26 -2.46
C PRO A 215 8.97 -16.64 -3.55
N LEU A 216 9.29 -15.69 -4.44
CA LEU A 216 10.34 -15.90 -5.42
C LEU A 216 11.69 -16.03 -4.71
N ALA A 217 12.24 -17.24 -4.66
CA ALA A 217 13.57 -17.46 -4.11
C ALA A 217 14.63 -17.09 -5.16
N LEU A 218 15.32 -15.97 -4.95
CA LEU A 218 16.49 -15.59 -5.75
C LEU A 218 17.72 -16.39 -5.27
N THR A 219 17.71 -17.71 -5.50
CA THR A 219 18.70 -18.67 -4.97
C THR A 219 20.14 -18.42 -5.41
N ARG A 220 20.34 -17.62 -6.48
CA ARG A 220 21.66 -17.27 -7.02
C ARG A 220 22.20 -15.93 -6.54
N VAL A 221 21.46 -15.24 -5.67
CA VAL A 221 21.86 -13.92 -5.19
C VAL A 221 22.11 -14.01 -3.70
N GLY A 222 23.35 -13.75 -3.28
CA GLY A 222 23.72 -13.66 -1.86
C GLY A 222 22.99 -12.53 -1.13
N ASP A 223 23.37 -12.23 0.11
CA ASP A 223 22.71 -11.23 0.94
C ASP A 223 22.65 -9.83 0.26
N LEU A 224 21.55 -9.54 -0.44
CA LEU A 224 21.31 -8.31 -1.22
C LEU A 224 21.10 -7.06 -0.38
N SER A 225 21.03 -7.23 0.93
CA SER A 225 20.89 -6.14 1.89
C SER A 225 22.06 -5.13 1.87
N VAL A 226 23.17 -5.47 1.20
CA VAL A 226 24.26 -4.54 0.88
C VAL A 226 24.70 -4.77 -0.57
N PHE A 227 24.60 -3.75 -1.43
CA PHE A 227 25.16 -3.81 -2.77
C PHE A 227 26.69 -3.93 -2.66
N PRO A 228 27.30 -5.06 -3.05
CA PRO A 228 28.70 -5.35 -2.75
C PRO A 228 29.67 -4.37 -3.43
N GLY A 229 29.27 -3.78 -4.57
CA GLY A 229 30.09 -2.82 -5.32
C GLY A 229 30.00 -1.37 -4.88
N VAL A 230 29.11 -1.02 -3.94
CA VAL A 230 28.92 0.37 -3.52
C VAL A 230 29.78 0.61 -2.29
N THR A 231 30.97 1.22 -2.40
CA THR A 231 31.85 1.61 -1.25
C THR A 231 31.42 2.94 -0.61
N HIS A 232 32.12 3.43 0.44
CA HIS A 232 31.80 4.76 1.01
C HIS A 232 32.16 5.88 0.04
N GLU A 233 33.23 5.71 -0.70
CA GLU A 233 33.70 6.63 -1.74
C GLU A 233 32.68 6.68 -2.87
N VAL A 234 32.20 5.51 -3.33
CA VAL A 234 31.12 5.42 -4.32
C VAL A 234 29.82 6.05 -3.79
N LEU A 235 29.49 5.91 -2.51
CA LEU A 235 28.31 6.59 -1.93
C LEU A 235 28.39 8.10 -2.01
N SER A 236 29.55 8.69 -1.69
CA SER A 236 29.77 10.15 -1.82
C SER A 236 29.58 10.61 -3.26
N VAL A 237 30.12 9.84 -4.21
CA VAL A 237 29.93 10.10 -5.64
C VAL A 237 28.45 9.96 -6.04
N LEU A 238 27.73 8.96 -5.53
CA LEU A 238 26.29 8.79 -5.79
C LEU A 238 25.43 9.91 -5.18
N GLU A 239 25.77 10.41 -4.00
CA GLU A 239 25.11 11.58 -3.38
C GLU A 239 25.27 12.82 -4.27
N GLU A 240 26.47 13.06 -4.81
CA GLU A 240 26.74 14.16 -5.74
C GLU A 240 26.06 13.96 -7.10
N LEU A 241 26.13 12.76 -7.67
CA LEU A 241 25.47 12.41 -8.93
C LEU A 241 23.96 12.55 -8.80
N THR A 242 23.38 12.16 -7.66
CA THR A 242 21.93 12.29 -7.45
C THR A 242 21.49 13.74 -7.60
N LYS A 243 22.26 14.69 -7.05
CA LYS A 243 21.93 16.12 -7.09
C LYS A 243 22.23 16.79 -8.44
N LYS A 244 23.26 16.32 -9.15
CA LYS A 244 23.77 16.98 -10.37
C LYS A 244 23.36 16.30 -11.67
N SER A 245 22.90 15.05 -11.61
CA SER A 245 22.56 14.27 -12.80
C SER A 245 21.35 14.84 -13.53
N THR A 246 21.47 14.96 -14.85
CA THR A 246 20.36 15.30 -15.74
C THR A 246 19.40 14.13 -15.97
N PHE A 247 19.80 12.90 -15.60
CA PHE A 247 18.98 11.70 -15.75
C PHE A 247 18.00 11.51 -14.59
N ILE A 248 18.25 12.14 -13.45
CA ILE A 248 17.34 12.09 -12.30
C ILE A 248 16.40 13.29 -12.40
N LEU A 249 15.13 13.00 -12.66
CA LEU A 249 14.09 14.03 -12.65
C LEU A 249 14.06 14.70 -11.28
N ARG A 250 14.03 16.03 -11.25
CA ARG A 250 14.05 16.82 -10.01
C ARG A 250 12.95 16.41 -9.02
N ILE A 251 11.79 16.04 -9.54
CA ILE A 251 10.65 15.57 -8.74
C ILE A 251 10.92 14.26 -7.98
N MET A 252 11.88 13.46 -8.45
CA MET A 252 12.27 12.18 -7.86
C MET A 252 13.40 12.29 -6.84
N LEU A 253 14.08 13.44 -6.77
CA LEU A 253 15.23 13.64 -5.87
C LEU A 253 14.96 13.22 -4.43
N PRO A 254 13.82 13.54 -3.80
CA PRO A 254 13.63 13.18 -2.39
C PRO A 254 13.52 11.66 -2.16
N TYR A 255 13.08 10.88 -3.17
CA TYR A 255 13.13 9.42 -3.09
C TYR A 255 14.57 8.90 -3.09
N TRP A 256 15.41 9.44 -3.97
CA TRP A 256 16.82 9.07 -4.07
C TRP A 256 17.61 9.44 -2.82
N GLU A 257 17.37 10.63 -2.27
CA GLU A 257 17.98 11.07 -1.01
C GLU A 257 17.61 10.13 0.14
N LEU A 258 16.32 9.80 0.29
CA LEU A 258 15.88 8.86 1.31
C LEU A 258 16.49 7.46 1.11
N ALA A 259 16.59 6.97 -0.13
CA ALA A 259 17.21 5.70 -0.45
C ALA A 259 18.70 5.67 -0.05
N LEU A 260 19.45 6.73 -0.34
CA LEU A 260 20.87 6.86 0.04
C LEU A 260 21.04 6.93 1.56
N ILE A 261 20.20 7.69 2.27
CA ILE A 261 20.21 7.77 3.73
C ILE A 261 19.97 6.39 4.34
N LYS A 262 18.93 5.67 3.88
CA LYS A 262 18.60 4.32 4.37
C LYS A 262 19.71 3.31 4.05
N PHE A 263 20.27 3.38 2.85
CA PHE A 263 21.39 2.52 2.47
C PHE A 263 22.61 2.74 3.37
N LYS A 264 22.95 4.01 3.64
CA LYS A 264 24.04 4.39 4.53
C LYS A 264 23.79 3.94 5.98
N SER A 265 22.58 4.11 6.50
CA SER A 265 22.22 3.67 7.86
C SER A 265 22.29 2.16 8.01
N THR A 266 21.77 1.38 7.05
CA THR A 266 21.82 -0.10 7.10
C THR A 266 23.28 -0.60 7.09
N ARG A 267 24.15 0.05 6.32
CA ARG A 267 25.57 -0.29 6.28
C ARG A 267 26.32 0.09 7.56
N LEU A 268 26.02 1.27 8.13
CA LEU A 268 26.60 1.70 9.41
C LEU A 268 26.13 0.82 10.57
N CYS A 269 24.83 0.47 10.64
CA CYS A 269 24.30 -0.47 11.62
C CYS A 269 24.99 -1.85 11.51
N ARG A 270 25.29 -2.33 10.30
CA ARG A 270 26.07 -3.58 10.11
C ARG A 270 27.53 -3.44 10.56
N LYS A 271 28.20 -2.33 10.25
CA LYS A 271 29.58 -2.06 10.74
C LYS A 271 29.64 -1.96 12.28
N CYS A 272 28.68 -1.28 12.91
CA CYS A 272 28.59 -1.21 14.37
C CYS A 272 28.17 -2.55 15.01
N GLY A 273 27.31 -3.33 14.35
CA GLY A 273 26.90 -4.67 14.81
C GLY A 273 28.00 -5.73 14.71
N LEU A 274 28.96 -5.58 13.78
CA LEU A 274 30.16 -6.42 13.69
C LEU A 274 31.21 -6.08 14.75
N SER A 275 31.19 -4.85 15.30
CA SER A 275 32.03 -4.47 16.45
C SER A 275 31.47 -4.97 17.79
N ALA A 276 30.16 -5.24 17.90
CA ALA A 276 29.51 -5.64 19.14
C ALA A 276 29.39 -7.17 19.34
N ARG A 277 29.69 -7.98 18.32
CA ARG A 277 29.64 -9.46 18.39
C ARG A 277 30.99 -10.14 18.64
N ARG A 278 32.07 -9.39 18.87
CA ARG A 278 33.41 -9.94 19.19
C ARG A 278 33.82 -9.83 20.66
N SER A 279 32.94 -9.36 21.54
CA SER A 279 33.22 -9.20 22.98
C SER A 279 32.11 -9.84 23.82
N LYS A 280 31.95 -11.15 23.66
CA LYS A 280 31.33 -12.09 24.62
C LYS A 280 31.62 -13.52 24.13
N CYS A 281 32.86 -13.95 24.37
CA CYS A 281 33.13 -15.34 24.76
C CYS A 281 33.16 -15.35 26.29
#